data_AF-A0A3D5DJQ8-F1
#
_entry.id   AF-A0A3D5DJQ8-F1
#
_cell.length_a   1.000
_cell.length_b   1.000
_cell.length_c   1.000
_cell.angle_alpha   90.00
_cell.angle_beta   90.00
_cell.angle_gamma   90.00
#
_symmetry.space_group_name_H-M   'P 1'
#
loop_
_entity.id
_entity.type
_entity.pdbx_description
1 polymer ?
#
loop_
_entity_poly.entity_id
_entity_poly.type
_entity_poly.pdbx_seq_one_letter_code
_entity_poly.pdbx_strand_id
1 'polypeptide(L)' 'MDMLNWRKSTFSGQGNTCVEVADLPDGGRALRDSKDPQSPVLTFTGAEWDAFVKGVQAGEFS' A
#
# COMPACT_ATOMS: atom_id res chain seq x y z
N MET A 1 2.71 13.19 16.10
CA MET A 1 3.39 12.33 15.11
C MET A 1 2.39 11.23 14.82
N ASP A 2 1.52 11.45 13.83
CA ASP A 2 0.46 10.48 13.52
C ASP A 2 1.13 9.18 13.12
N MET A 3 1.03 8.19 14.01
CA MET A 3 1.53 6.85 13.72
C MET A 3 0.61 6.26 12.66
N LEU A 4 1.09 6.22 11.41
CA LEU A 4 0.42 5.50 10.34
C LEU A 4 0.20 4.06 10.76
N ASN A 5 -1.05 3.60 10.67
CA ASN A 5 -1.41 2.24 11.04
C ASN A 5 -1.14 1.30 9.85
N TRP A 6 0.07 0.77 9.80
CA TRP A 6 0.51 -0.15 8.76
C TRP A 6 -0.14 -1.53 8.89
N ARG A 7 -0.68 -2.03 7.79
CA ARG A 7 -1.23 -3.38 7.71
C ARG A 7 -0.68 -4.14 6.50
N LYS A 8 -0.48 -5.45 6.69
CA LYS A 8 -0.23 -6.41 5.62
C LYS A 8 -1.51 -7.15 5.27
N SER A 9 -1.60 -7.64 4.04
CA SER A 9 -2.69 -8.53 3.64
C SER A 9 -2.61 -9.85 4.43
N THR A 10 -3.75 -10.41 4.82
CA THR A 10 -3.80 -11.76 5.41
C THR A 10 -3.43 -12.86 4.40
N PHE A 11 -3.40 -12.53 3.11
CA PHE A 11 -2.94 -13.41 2.02
C PHE A 11 -1.42 -13.38 1.84
N SER A 12 -0.72 -12.50 2.54
CA SER A 12 0.74 -12.53 2.62
C SER A 12 1.17 -13.76 3.43
N GLY A 13 1.66 -14.80 2.76
CA GLY A 13 2.20 -16.00 3.41
C GLY A 13 3.48 -15.71 4.22
N GLN A 14 4.16 -16.74 4.72
CA GLN A 14 5.45 -16.61 5.45
C GLN A 14 6.62 -16.08 4.60
N GLY A 15 6.35 -15.53 3.41
CA GLY A 15 7.36 -15.03 2.48
C GLY A 15 7.89 -13.65 2.85
N ASN A 16 9.15 -13.42 2.50
CA ASN A 16 9.88 -12.16 2.66
C ASN A 16 9.63 -11.20 1.48
N THR A 17 8.40 -10.96 1.05
CA THR A 17 8.11 -10.07 -0.11
C THR A 17 6.80 -9.31 0.06
N CYS A 18 6.51 -8.88 1.29
CA CYS A 18 5.24 -8.23 1.59
C CYS A 18 5.35 -6.71 1.39
N VAL A 19 4.32 -6.12 0.80
CA VAL A 19 4.07 -4.68 0.85
C VAL A 19 3.15 -4.41 2.03
N GLU A 20 3.41 -3.32 2.76
CA GLU A 20 2.51 -2.83 3.80
C GLU A 20 1.78 -1.58 3.29
N VAL A 21 0.52 -1.44 3.67
CA VAL A 21 -0.31 -0.28 3.33
C VAL A 21 -0.79 0.42 4.60
N ALA A 22 -0.85 1.74 4.58
CA ALA A 22 -1.49 2.55 5.63
C ALA A 22 -2.49 3.53 5.01
N ASP A 23 -3.57 3.78 5.73
CA ASP A 23 -4.58 4.78 5.37
C ASP A 23 -4.09 6.16 5.81
N LEU A 24 -4.23 7.16 4.94
CA LEU A 24 -3.91 8.57 5.22
C LEU A 24 -5.17 9.37 5.59
N PRO A 25 -5.06 10.44 6.40
CA PRO A 25 -6.23 11.23 6.83
C PRO A 25 -7.02 11.89 5.69
N ASP A 26 -6.38 12.15 4.55
CA ASP A 26 -6.97 12.75 3.35
C ASP A 26 -7.62 11.71 2.41
N GLY A 27 -7.71 10.45 2.86
CA GLY A 27 -8.21 9.34 2.06
C GLY A 27 -7.17 8.68 1.16
N GLY A 28 -5.93 9.20 1.13
CA GLY A 28 -4.81 8.62 0.39
C GLY A 28 -4.28 7.31 1.00
N ARG A 29 -3.29 6.71 0.33
CA ARG A 29 -2.61 5.49 0.78
C ARG A 29 -1.10 5.64 0.76
N ALA A 30 -0.47 5.13 1.81
CA ALA A 30 0.97 5.00 1.92
C ALA A 30 1.38 3.54 1.77
N LEU A 31 2.39 3.26 0.94
CA LEU A 31 2.93 1.93 0.68
C LEU A 31 4.42 1.90 1.05
N ARG A 32 4.87 0.79 1.65
CA ARG A 32 6.29 0.54 1.92
C ARG A 32 6.67 -0.93 1.77
N ASP A 33 7.96 -1.18 1.58
CA ASP A 33 8.52 -2.53 1.67
C ASP A 33 8.58 -2.94 3.15
N SER A 34 7.96 -4.09 3.47
CA SER A 34 8.03 -4.66 4.82
C SER A 34 9.45 -5.05 5.25
N LYS A 35 10.36 -5.31 4.29
CA LYS A 35 11.75 -5.68 4.56
C LYS A 35 12.66 -4.50 4.87
N ASP A 36 12.30 -3.33 4.38
CA ASP A 36 13.03 -2.09 4.64
C ASP A 36 12.05 -0.96 5.01
N PRO A 37 11.54 -0.95 6.26
CA PRO A 37 10.59 0.07 6.71
C PRO A 37 11.18 1.48 6.79
N GLN A 38 12.49 1.64 6.63
CA GLN A 38 13.19 2.92 6.61
C GLN A 38 13.38 3.45 5.18
N SER A 39 13.15 2.60 4.17
CA SER A 39 13.12 2.98 2.76
C SER A 39 11.99 3.99 2.48
N PRO A 40 12.06 4.77 1.39
CA PRO A 40 11.03 5.73 1.04
C PRO A 40 9.63 5.11 0.95
N VAL A 41 8.67 5.80 1.58
CA VAL A 41 7.25 5.48 1.49
C VAL A 41 6.69 6.07 0.20
N LEU A 42 6.00 5.25 -0.59
CA LEU A 42 5.22 5.73 -1.72
C LEU A 42 3.86 6.22 -1.23
N THR A 43 3.45 7.42 -1.62
CA THR A 43 2.15 8.01 -1.22
C THR A 43 1.30 8.28 -2.45
N PHE A 44 0.02 7.90 -2.35
CA PHE A 44 -0.98 8.10 -3.40
C PHE A 44 -2.17 8.85 -2.82
N THR A 45 -2.74 9.74 -3.61
CA THR A 45 -4.05 10.35 -3.33
C THR A 45 -5.15 9.29 -3.35
N GLY A 46 -6.31 9.60 -2.76
CA GLY A 46 -7.47 8.70 -2.82
C GLY A 46 -7.89 8.38 -4.27
N ALA A 47 -7.83 9.38 -5.16
CA ALA A 47 -8.20 9.21 -6.56
C ALA A 47 -7.22 8.29 -7.32
N GLU A 48 -5.91 8.44 -7.09
CA GLU A 48 -4.89 7.56 -7.68
C GLU A 48 -5.05 6.12 -7.18
N TRP A 49 -5.34 5.95 -5.89
CA TRP A 49 -5.56 4.62 -5.32
C TRP A 49 -6.81 3.94 -5.91
N ASP A 50 -7.92 4.68 -6.05
CA ASP A 50 -9.14 4.16 -6.68
C ASP A 50 -8.91 3.77 -8.15
N ALA A 51 -8.15 4.59 -8.89
CA ALA A 51 -7.78 4.27 -10.26
C ALA A 51 -6.90 3.01 -10.33
N PHE A 52 -5.90 2.90 -9.45
CA PHE A 52 -5.04 1.73 -9.35
C PHE A 52 -5.84 0.44 -9.09
N VAL A 53 -6.77 0.45 -8.13
CA VAL A 53 -7.60 -0.73 -7.82
C VAL A 53 -8.46 -1.13 -9.02
N LYS A 54 -9.05 -0.17 -9.73
CA LYS A 54 -9.84 -0.44 -10.94
C LYS A 54 -8.98 -1.06 -12.05
N GLY A 55 -7.77 -0.55 -12.27
CA GLY A 55 -6.85 -1.10 -13.26
C GLY A 55 -6.42 -2.54 -12.93
N VAL A 56 -6.16 -2.84 -11.65
CA VAL A 56 -5.87 -4.22 -11.19
C VAL A 56 -7.07 -5.14 -11.48
N GLN A 57 -8.30 -4.71 -11.16
CA GLN A 57 -9.50 -5.49 -11.41
C GLN A 57 -9.78 -5.71 -12.91
N ALA A 58 -9.42 -4.73 -13.74
CA ALA A 58 -9.50 -4.82 -15.19
C ALA A 58 -8.37 -5.65 -15.84
N GLY A 59 -7.36 -6.06 -15.05
CA GLY A 59 -6.22 -6.84 -15.54
C GLY A 59 -5.15 -6.03 -16.26
N GLU A 60 -5.10 -4.71 -16.07
CA GLU A 60 -4.21 -3.79 -16.80
C GLU A 60 -2.71 -3.97 -16.47
N PHE A 61 -2.39 -4.67 -15.38
CA PHE A 61 -1.02 -4.84 -14.87
C PHE A 61 -0.54 -6.30 -14.92
N SER A 62 -1.06 -7.09 -15.88
CA SER A 62 -0.78 -8.53 -16.05
C SER A 62 0.32 -8.80 -17.07
#